data_AF-A0A350UKI3-F1
#
_entry.id   AF-A0A350UKI3-F1
#
_cell.length_a   1.000
_cell.length_b   1.000
_cell.length_c   1.000
_cell.angle_alpha   90.00
_cell.angle_beta   90.00
_cell.angle_gamma   90.00
#
_symmetry.space_group_name_H-M   'P 1'
#
loop_
_entity.id
_entity.type
_entity.pdbx_description
1 polymer ?
#
loop_
_entity_poly.entity_id
_entity_poly.type
_entity_poly.pdbx_seq_one_letter_code
_entity_poly.pdbx_strand_id
1 'polypeptide(L)'
;MSTAPVKKLNPLGFEILDYRGGKSTLCAGCGHNAITERLIEAAWAMGVEPWRVAKVSGIGCSSKTPAYFLGQSHGFNALHGRAPAVATGALLANQTLRCVVVSGDGDTASIGMGQ
;
A
#
# COMPACT_ATOMS: atom_id res chain seq x y z
N MET A 1 -19.72 34.23 -8.68
CA MET A 1 -18.30 33.87 -8.45
C MET A 1 -18.30 32.54 -7.71
N SER A 2 -17.94 31.44 -8.40
CA SER A 2 -17.89 30.10 -7.79
C SER A 2 -16.68 30.03 -6.88
N THR A 3 -16.90 29.88 -5.56
CA THR A 3 -15.84 29.66 -4.60
C THR A 3 -15.32 28.23 -4.77
N ALA A 4 -14.04 28.08 -5.12
CA ALA A 4 -13.42 26.77 -5.21
C ALA A 4 -13.51 26.06 -3.83
N PRO A 5 -13.79 24.75 -3.78
CA PRO A 5 -13.90 24.03 -2.52
C PRO A 5 -12.56 24.06 -1.77
N VAL A 6 -12.61 24.29 -0.46
CA VAL A 6 -11.43 24.27 0.42
C VAL A 6 -10.88 22.84 0.45
N LYS A 7 -9.65 22.67 -0.01
CA LYS A 7 -8.95 21.38 -0.03
C LYS A 7 -8.53 20.99 1.38
N LYS A 8 -8.90 19.79 1.81
CA LYS A 8 -8.46 19.23 3.10
C LYS A 8 -7.06 18.65 2.93
N LEU A 9 -6.07 19.28 3.56
CA LEU A 9 -4.67 18.87 3.52
C LEU A 9 -4.27 18.18 4.84
N ASN A 10 -3.30 17.26 4.76
CA ASN A 10 -2.66 16.69 5.95
C ASN A 10 -1.52 17.61 6.47
N PRO A 11 -0.85 17.28 7.58
CA PRO A 11 0.25 18.09 8.12
C PRO A 11 1.43 18.31 7.17
N LEU A 12 1.58 17.48 6.13
CA LEU A 12 2.62 17.62 5.10
C LEU A 12 2.14 18.40 3.86
N GLY A 13 0.89 18.90 3.86
CA GLY A 13 0.33 19.66 2.75
C GLY A 13 -0.23 18.81 1.60
N PHE A 14 -0.41 17.51 1.78
CA PHE A 14 -0.95 16.61 0.76
C PHE A 14 -2.47 16.43 0.89
N GLU A 15 -3.14 16.25 -0.25
CA GLU A 15 -4.53 15.82 -0.35
C GLU A 15 -4.65 14.30 -0.19
N ILE A 16 -5.84 13.82 0.18
CA ILE A 16 -6.09 12.38 0.25
C ILE A 16 -5.94 11.68 -1.12
N LEU A 17 -6.16 12.43 -2.21
CA LEU A 17 -6.01 11.95 -3.57
C LEU A 17 -4.55 11.62 -3.92
N ASP A 18 -3.59 12.31 -3.31
CA ASP A 18 -2.15 12.02 -3.49
C ASP A 18 -1.75 10.64 -2.94
N TYR A 19 -2.57 10.11 -2.02
CA TYR A 19 -2.41 8.79 -1.43
C TYR A 19 -3.17 7.69 -2.19
N ARG A 20 -3.94 8.00 -3.24
CA ARG A 20 -4.59 6.98 -4.08
C ARG A 20 -3.60 6.35 -5.06
N GLY A 21 -3.84 5.10 -5.41
CA GLY A 21 -3.15 4.42 -6.50
C GLY A 21 -4.01 4.32 -7.76
N GLY A 22 -3.71 3.34 -8.61
CA GLY A 22 -4.46 3.05 -9.81
C GLY A 22 -5.87 2.52 -9.54
N LYS A 23 -6.69 2.49 -10.59
CA LYS A 23 -8.06 1.97 -10.53
C LYS A 23 -8.03 0.47 -10.20
N SER A 24 -8.84 0.06 -9.22
CA SER A 24 -8.95 -1.34 -8.82
C SER A 24 -9.48 -2.22 -9.95
N THR A 25 -8.83 -3.38 -10.16
CA THR A 25 -9.32 -4.45 -11.04
C THR A 25 -10.01 -5.57 -10.25
N LEU A 26 -10.33 -5.34 -8.97
CA LEU A 26 -10.97 -6.32 -8.11
C LEU A 26 -12.50 -6.30 -8.30
N CYS A 27 -13.15 -7.38 -7.90
CA CYS A 27 -14.61 -7.50 -8.01
C CYS A 27 -15.34 -6.36 -7.28
N ALA A 28 -16.50 -5.98 -7.79
CA ALA A 28 -17.41 -5.07 -7.08
C ALA A 28 -17.79 -5.68 -5.71
N GLY A 29 -17.68 -4.90 -4.65
CA GLY A 29 -17.91 -5.38 -3.28
C GLY A 29 -16.76 -6.18 -2.65
N CYS A 30 -15.62 -6.34 -3.32
CA CYS A 30 -14.47 -7.04 -2.75
C CYS A 30 -13.91 -6.31 -1.51
N GLY A 31 -13.75 -7.03 -0.39
CA GLY A 31 -13.24 -6.48 0.87
C GLY A 31 -11.83 -5.89 0.80
N HIS A 32 -10.99 -6.34 -0.14
CA HIS A 32 -9.68 -5.74 -0.38
C HIS A 32 -9.77 -4.25 -0.79
N ASN A 33 -10.85 -3.84 -1.46
CA ASN A 33 -11.07 -2.42 -1.76
C ASN A 33 -11.30 -1.62 -0.47
N ALA A 34 -12.08 -2.16 0.48
CA ALA A 34 -12.30 -1.51 1.77
C ALA A 34 -11.00 -1.41 2.59
N ILE A 35 -10.17 -2.45 2.59
CA ILE A 35 -8.83 -2.43 3.21
C ILE A 35 -7.95 -1.36 2.55
N THR A 36 -7.98 -1.26 1.22
CA THR A 36 -7.23 -0.26 0.45
C THR A 36 -7.61 1.16 0.87
N GLU A 37 -8.90 1.46 0.98
CA GLU A 37 -9.38 2.78 1.42
C GLU A 37 -8.91 3.12 2.84
N ARG A 38 -8.91 2.14 3.76
CA ARG A 38 -8.39 2.33 5.12
C ARG A 38 -6.87 2.56 5.14
N LEU A 39 -6.11 1.91 4.26
CA LEU A 39 -4.66 2.16 4.10
C LEU A 39 -4.39 3.59 3.58
N ILE A 40 -5.19 4.07 2.63
CA ILE A 40 -5.11 5.44 2.09
C ILE A 40 -5.36 6.46 3.20
N GLU A 41 -6.46 6.29 3.94
CA GLU A 41 -6.82 7.19 5.04
C GLU A 41 -5.77 7.20 6.14
N ALA A 42 -5.27 6.03 6.55
CA ALA A 42 -4.24 5.92 7.58
C ALA A 42 -2.94 6.60 7.15
N ALA A 43 -2.47 6.35 5.93
CA ALA A 43 -1.24 6.96 5.42
C ALA A 43 -1.37 8.49 5.28
N TRP A 44 -2.52 8.98 4.82
CA TRP A 44 -2.82 10.41 4.73
C TRP A 44 -2.88 11.06 6.11
N ALA A 45 -3.60 10.47 7.06
CA ALA A 45 -3.78 10.99 8.41
C ALA A 45 -2.46 11.03 9.20
N MET A 46 -1.60 10.02 9.02
CA MET A 46 -0.27 9.99 9.64
C MET A 46 0.73 10.96 8.99
N GLY A 47 0.38 11.59 7.86
CA GLY A 47 1.32 12.45 7.14
C GLY A 47 2.55 11.68 6.69
N VAL A 48 2.38 10.52 6.06
CA VAL A 48 3.52 9.74 5.56
C VAL A 48 3.96 10.27 4.21
N GLU A 49 5.23 10.60 4.05
CA GLU A 49 5.83 10.90 2.74
C GLU A 49 5.75 9.66 1.83
N PRO A 50 4.98 9.69 0.72
CA PRO A 50 4.74 8.48 -0.08
C PRO A 50 6.02 7.83 -0.60
N TRP A 51 7.00 8.62 -1.06
CA TRP A 51 8.28 8.12 -1.58
C TRP A 51 9.17 7.47 -0.51
N ARG A 52 8.87 7.62 0.79
CA ARG A 52 9.55 6.87 1.85
C ARG A 52 8.94 5.51 2.12
N VAL A 53 7.87 5.14 1.42
CA VAL A 53 7.16 3.88 1.63
C VAL A 53 7.55 2.86 0.56
N ALA A 54 7.88 1.65 1.00
CA ALA A 54 7.98 0.46 0.18
C ALA A 54 6.77 -0.44 0.45
N LYS A 55 6.00 -0.73 -0.59
CA LYS A 55 4.85 -1.65 -0.54
C LYS A 55 5.29 -2.96 -1.18
N VAL A 56 5.28 -4.03 -0.41
CA VAL A 56 5.68 -5.36 -0.89
C VAL A 56 4.48 -6.28 -0.81
N SER A 57 4.24 -7.08 -1.83
CA SER A 57 3.20 -8.11 -1.80
C SER A 57 3.67 -9.43 -2.37
N GLY A 58 2.94 -10.50 -2.08
CA GLY A 58 3.16 -11.81 -2.68
C GLY A 58 2.33 -11.97 -3.96
N ILE A 59 1.62 -13.08 -4.08
CA ILE A 59 0.75 -13.40 -5.22
C ILE A 59 -0.67 -13.74 -4.75
N GLY A 60 -1.67 -13.17 -5.43
CA GLY A 60 -3.09 -13.38 -5.14
C GLY A 60 -3.91 -12.11 -5.34
N CYS A 61 -5.22 -12.18 -5.10
CA CYS A 61 -6.11 -11.02 -5.20
C CYS A 61 -5.72 -9.89 -4.22
N SER A 62 -5.36 -10.25 -2.98
CA SER A 62 -4.83 -9.34 -1.96
C SER A 62 -3.54 -8.65 -2.43
N SER A 63 -2.70 -9.36 -3.16
CA SER A 63 -1.37 -8.89 -3.57
C SER A 63 -1.39 -7.87 -4.71
N LYS A 64 -2.58 -7.57 -5.26
CA LYS A 64 -2.79 -6.44 -6.17
C LYS A 64 -2.98 -5.11 -5.42
N THR A 65 -3.30 -5.14 -4.12
CA THR A 65 -3.56 -3.94 -3.31
C THR A 65 -2.45 -2.88 -3.39
N PRO A 66 -1.14 -3.20 -3.43
CA PRO A 66 -0.09 -2.19 -3.63
C PRO A 66 -0.23 -1.33 -4.89
N ALA A 67 -0.96 -1.77 -5.92
CA ALA A 67 -1.23 -0.95 -7.09
C ALA A 67 -2.30 0.13 -6.85
N TYR A 68 -3.10 0.03 -5.79
CA TYR A 68 -4.33 0.81 -5.58
C TYR A 68 -4.23 1.87 -4.47
N PHE A 69 -3.15 1.89 -3.69
CA PHE A 69 -2.86 2.94 -2.70
C PHE A 69 -1.43 3.44 -2.81
N LEU A 70 -1.17 4.64 -2.29
CA LEU A 70 0.13 5.33 -2.28
C LEU A 70 0.81 5.28 -3.66
N GLY A 71 0.20 5.89 -4.68
CA GLY A 71 0.70 5.84 -6.06
C GLY A 71 2.12 6.40 -6.23
N GLN A 72 2.53 7.35 -5.38
CA GLN A 72 3.85 7.98 -5.37
C GLN A 72 4.90 7.22 -4.51
N SER A 73 4.65 5.96 -4.16
CA SER A 73 5.54 5.12 -3.34
C SER A 73 6.17 3.98 -4.15
N HIS A 74 7.14 3.29 -3.58
CA HIS A 74 7.76 2.12 -4.21
C HIS A 74 6.84 0.90 -4.08
N GLY A 75 6.55 0.21 -5.18
CA GLY A 75 5.75 -1.02 -5.18
C GLY A 75 6.55 -2.20 -5.73
N PHE A 76 6.49 -3.34 -5.04
CA PHE A 76 7.15 -4.57 -5.47
C PHE A 76 6.26 -5.79 -5.25
N ASN A 77 5.95 -6.51 -6.33
CA ASN A 77 5.28 -7.80 -6.29
C ASN A 77 6.34 -8.90 -6.26
N ALA A 78 6.53 -9.49 -5.08
CA ALA A 78 7.40 -10.63 -4.86
C ALA A 78 6.79 -11.93 -5.39
N LEU A 79 7.55 -13.02 -5.24
CA LEU A 79 7.05 -14.37 -5.49
C LEU A 79 6.04 -14.80 -4.41
N HIS A 80 5.23 -15.80 -4.75
CA HIS A 80 4.19 -16.31 -3.88
C HIS A 80 4.76 -16.75 -2.54
N GLY A 81 4.27 -16.16 -1.45
CA GLY A 81 4.72 -16.39 -0.09
C GLY A 81 6.17 -16.02 0.16
N ARG A 82 6.71 -14.99 -0.52
CA ARG A 82 8.08 -14.46 -0.31
C ARG A 82 8.12 -12.98 0.04
N ALA A 83 6.96 -12.33 0.22
CA ALA A 83 6.88 -10.91 0.45
C ALA A 83 7.60 -10.45 1.75
N PRO A 84 7.40 -11.09 2.92
CA PRO A 84 8.21 -10.86 4.11
C PRO A 84 9.73 -10.98 3.89
N ALA A 85 10.22 -12.04 3.23
CA ALA A 85 11.65 -12.22 3.00
C ALA A 85 12.26 -11.07 2.16
N VAL A 86 11.56 -10.66 1.09
CA VAL A 86 11.96 -9.52 0.25
C VAL A 86 11.91 -8.21 1.04
N ALA A 87 10.85 -7.98 1.81
CA ALA A 87 10.68 -6.79 2.63
C ALA A 87 11.81 -6.66 3.68
N THR A 88 12.18 -7.77 4.32
CA THR A 88 13.32 -7.82 5.25
C THR A 88 14.61 -7.39 4.56
N GLY A 89 14.92 -7.95 3.39
CA GLY A 89 16.10 -7.55 2.61
C GLY A 89 16.09 -6.06 2.25
N ALA A 90 14.94 -5.54 1.81
CA ALA A 90 14.79 -4.12 1.46
C ALA A 90 15.03 -3.19 2.67
N LEU A 91 14.48 -3.52 3.83
CA LEU A 91 14.67 -2.74 5.06
C LEU A 91 16.09 -2.85 5.63
N LEU A 92 16.74 -4.00 5.48
CA LEU A 92 18.15 -4.17 5.83
C LEU A 92 19.05 -3.28 4.96
N ALA A 93 18.75 -3.20 3.66
CA ALA A 93 19.49 -2.37 2.72
C ALA A 93 19.25 -0.86 2.91
N ASN A 94 18.02 -0.46 3.25
CA ASN A 94 17.68 0.93 3.54
C ASN A 94 16.72 1.06 4.72
N GLN A 95 17.31 1.32 5.89
CA GLN A 95 16.61 1.45 7.17
C GLN A 95 15.78 2.74 7.29
N THR A 96 15.90 3.67 6.35
CA THR A 96 15.11 4.92 6.35
C THR A 96 13.74 4.76 5.66
N LEU A 97 13.54 3.65 4.94
CA LEU A 97 12.27 3.31 4.31
C LEU A 97 11.28 2.76 5.35
N ARG A 98 10.00 3.03 5.12
CA ARG A 98 8.88 2.41 5.83
C ARG A 98 8.31 1.31 4.95
N CYS A 99 8.24 0.07 5.42
CA CYS A 99 7.69 -1.01 4.63
C CYS A 99 6.25 -1.36 5.05
N VAL A 100 5.39 -1.62 4.07
CA VAL A 100 4.07 -2.22 4.28
C VAL A 100 3.99 -3.48 3.43
N VAL A 101 3.81 -4.62 4.09
CA VAL A 101 3.58 -5.90 3.41
C VAL A 101 2.08 -6.14 3.30
N VAL A 102 1.59 -6.42 2.09
CA VAL A 102 0.19 -6.83 1.86
C VAL A 102 0.19 -8.24 1.30
N SER A 103 -0.45 -9.15 2.01
CA SER A 103 -0.47 -10.56 1.66
C SER A 103 -1.83 -11.20 1.95
N GLY A 104 -2.13 -12.28 1.25
CA GLY A 104 -3.31 -13.11 1.48
C GLY A 104 -3.05 -14.18 2.55
N ASP A 105 -4.11 -14.81 2.99
CA ASP A 105 -4.08 -15.97 3.87
C ASP A 105 -3.30 -17.14 3.26
N GLY A 106 -3.57 -17.53 2.01
CA GLY A 106 -2.81 -18.59 1.33
C GLY A 106 -1.35 -18.21 1.08
N ASP A 107 -1.07 -16.94 0.79
CA ASP A 107 0.28 -16.45 0.52
C ASP A 107 1.15 -16.46 1.79
N THR A 108 0.63 -15.97 2.93
CA THR A 108 1.37 -15.94 4.20
C THR A 108 1.27 -17.25 4.99
N ALA A 109 0.05 -17.74 5.22
CA ALA A 109 -0.22 -18.81 6.18
C ALA A 109 -0.25 -20.21 5.55
N SER A 110 0.01 -20.34 4.24
CA SER A 110 0.27 -21.64 3.59
C SER A 110 1.70 -21.70 3.06
N ILE A 111 1.95 -21.34 1.80
CA ILE A 111 3.28 -21.44 1.17
C ILE A 111 4.34 -20.54 1.83
N GLY A 112 3.89 -19.48 2.50
CA GLY A 112 4.73 -18.50 3.17
C GLY A 112 5.00 -18.78 4.65
N MET A 113 4.59 -19.91 5.23
CA MET A 113 4.68 -20.06 6.69
C MET A 113 6.13 -20.07 7.22
N GLY A 114 7.08 -20.58 6.43
CA GLY A 114 8.48 -20.78 6.85
C GLY A 114 9.49 -19.79 6.26
N GLN A 115 9.03 -18.63 5.80
CA GLN A 115 9.88 -17.63 5.13
C GLN A 115 10.61 -16.70 6.09
#